data_AF-K1U2J6-F1
#
_entry.id   AF-K1U2J6-F1
#
_cell.length_a   1.000
_cell.length_b   1.000
_cell.length_c   1.000
_cell.angle_alpha   90.00
_cell.angle_beta   90.00
_cell.angle_gamma   90.00
#
_symmetry.space_group_name_H-M   'P 1'
#
loop_
_entity.id
_entity.type
_entity.pdbx_description
1 polymer ?
#
loop_
_entity_poly.entity_id
_entity_poly.type
_entity_poly.pdbx_seq_one_letter_code
_entity_poly.pdbx_strand_id
1 'polypeptide(L)'
;GINFINIPTTLLAMVDASVGGKTGINFGGLKNEVGVFNDSKFVILDTEFLKTLDAENICSGYAEMLKHGLISTEAMWEELVSFDLDKPDLKQLQRMVGDSVKVKERIVEQDPHEQGIRKALNLGHTFGHAFESWALKRKPILHGYAVAFGLIPELYLSVAKTGFPTEKMRQTVNFIKEFYGT
;
A
#
# COMPACT_ATOMS: atom_id res chain seq x y z
N GLY A 1 -16.52 -19.99 13.01
CA GLY A 1 -15.77 -18.74 13.17
C GLY A 1 -16.23 -18.02 14.42
N ILE A 2 -15.33 -17.28 15.07
CA ILE A 2 -15.67 -16.35 16.16
C ILE A 2 -15.47 -14.91 15.69
N ASN A 3 -16.12 -13.97 16.36
CA ASN A 3 -15.92 -12.55 16.07
C ASN A 3 -14.50 -12.13 16.47
N PHE A 4 -13.91 -11.21 15.71
CA PHE A 4 -12.61 -10.61 16.00
C PHE A 4 -12.58 -9.12 15.63
N ILE A 5 -11.61 -8.39 16.18
CA ILE A 5 -11.36 -6.96 15.95
C ILE A 5 -9.89 -6.81 15.58
N ASN A 6 -9.58 -6.01 14.57
CA ASN A 6 -8.21 -5.66 14.21
C ASN A 6 -7.80 -4.33 14.87
N ILE A 7 -6.64 -4.32 15.53
CA ILE A 7 -5.98 -3.12 16.06
C ILE A 7 -4.58 -3.05 15.43
N PRO A 8 -4.47 -2.63 14.15
CA PRO A 8 -3.20 -2.58 13.45
C PRO A 8 -2.28 -1.51 14.05
N THR A 9 -1.02 -1.88 14.28
CA THR A 9 0.00 -0.98 14.87
C THR A 9 1.10 -0.58 13.88
N THR A 10 1.00 -1.02 12.63
CA THR A 10 1.88 -0.59 11.53
C THR A 10 1.07 0.17 10.49
N LEU A 11 1.69 1.14 9.82
CA LEU A 11 1.00 1.92 8.79
C LEU A 11 0.50 1.00 7.66
N LEU A 12 1.29 0.00 7.26
CA LEU A 12 0.91 -0.99 6.25
C LEU A 12 -0.35 -1.76 6.65
N ALA A 13 -0.42 -2.22 7.91
CA ALA A 13 -1.60 -2.94 8.38
C ALA A 13 -2.82 -2.03 8.48
N MET A 14 -2.64 -0.74 8.82
CA MET A 14 -3.73 0.24 8.89
C MET A 14 -4.38 0.49 7.53
N VAL A 15 -3.59 0.64 6.47
CA VAL A 15 -4.10 1.07 5.15
C VAL A 15 -4.42 -0.10 4.21
N ASP A 16 -3.88 -1.28 4.48
CA ASP A 16 -4.05 -2.44 3.61
C ASP A 16 -4.49 -3.70 4.38
N ALA A 17 -3.62 -4.32 5.17
CA ALA A 17 -3.84 -5.70 5.63
C ALA A 17 -5.08 -5.89 6.54
N SER A 18 -5.47 -4.88 7.31
CA SER A 18 -6.62 -4.98 8.23
C SER A 18 -7.99 -4.79 7.56
N VAL A 19 -8.02 -4.37 6.28
CA VAL A 19 -9.23 -3.99 5.54
C VAL A 19 -9.43 -4.93 4.34
N GLY A 20 -10.66 -5.42 4.13
CA GLY A 20 -11.05 -6.21 2.95
C GLY A 20 -11.08 -7.74 3.12
N GLY A 21 -11.07 -8.22 4.37
CA GLY A 21 -11.52 -9.56 4.77
C GLY A 21 -10.60 -10.74 4.41
N LYS A 22 -9.54 -10.52 3.64
CA LYS A 22 -8.60 -11.59 3.27
C LYS A 22 -7.69 -11.94 4.46
N THR A 23 -7.83 -13.15 4.96
CA THR A 23 -6.93 -13.72 5.98
C THR A 23 -6.21 -14.94 5.41
N GLY A 24 -4.94 -15.12 5.74
CA GLY A 24 -4.18 -16.26 5.23
C GLY A 24 -2.85 -16.45 5.93
N ILE A 25 -2.27 -17.62 5.71
CA ILE A 25 -0.93 -18.00 6.17
C ILE A 25 -0.09 -18.48 4.98
N ASN A 26 1.23 -18.33 5.11
CA ASN A 26 2.15 -18.91 4.15
C ASN A 26 2.20 -20.43 4.31
N PHE A 27 2.27 -21.16 3.20
CA PHE A 27 2.35 -22.61 3.20
C PHE A 27 3.24 -23.10 2.06
N GLY A 28 4.15 -24.05 2.32
CA GLY A 28 5.01 -24.64 1.29
C GLY A 28 5.94 -23.64 0.58
N GLY A 29 6.30 -22.51 1.20
CA GLY A 29 7.14 -21.47 0.59
C GLY A 29 6.37 -20.49 -0.30
N LEU A 30 5.04 -20.59 -0.35
CA LEU A 30 4.16 -19.70 -1.09
C LEU A 30 3.40 -18.78 -0.13
N LYS A 31 3.13 -17.54 -0.58
CA LYS A 31 2.57 -16.45 0.24
C LYS A 31 1.04 -16.55 0.26
N ASN A 32 0.43 -16.56 1.46
CA ASN A 32 -1.04 -16.55 1.65
C ASN A 32 -1.85 -17.68 0.97
N GLU A 33 -1.27 -18.85 0.71
CA GLU A 33 -1.95 -19.95 0.01
C GLU A 33 -3.13 -20.56 0.78
N VAL A 34 -3.07 -20.55 2.12
CA VAL A 34 -4.10 -21.15 2.97
C VAL A 34 -4.81 -20.04 3.71
N GLY A 35 -6.08 -19.80 3.41
CA GLY A 35 -6.80 -18.65 3.95
C GLY A 35 -8.31 -18.70 3.78
N VAL A 36 -8.98 -17.68 4.33
CA VAL A 36 -10.43 -17.48 4.22
C VAL A 36 -10.74 -16.00 4.03
N PHE A 37 -11.86 -15.72 3.36
CA PHE A 37 -12.48 -14.40 3.38
C PHE A 37 -13.38 -14.31 4.61
N ASN A 38 -13.00 -13.50 5.60
CA ASN A 38 -13.74 -13.30 6.84
C ASN A 38 -13.52 -11.87 7.35
N ASP A 39 -14.59 -11.07 7.40
CA ASP A 39 -14.52 -9.69 7.84
C ASP A 39 -14.43 -9.58 9.37
N SER A 40 -13.60 -8.66 9.84
CA SER A 40 -13.55 -8.27 11.25
C SER A 40 -14.81 -7.51 11.65
N LYS A 41 -15.20 -7.55 12.93
CA LYS A 41 -16.31 -6.73 13.43
C LYS A 41 -15.99 -5.24 13.40
N PHE A 42 -14.76 -4.90 13.74
CA PHE A 42 -14.25 -3.53 13.73
C PHE A 42 -12.75 -3.54 13.38
N VAL A 43 -12.31 -2.45 12.77
CA VAL A 43 -10.90 -2.09 12.64
C VAL A 43 -10.70 -0.77 13.37
N ILE A 44 -9.78 -0.72 14.33
CA ILE A 44 -9.50 0.48 15.13
C ILE A 44 -8.13 1.02 14.72
N LEU A 45 -8.12 2.18 14.07
CA LEU A 45 -6.92 2.82 13.55
C LEU A 45 -6.53 4.01 14.44
N ASP A 46 -5.34 3.94 15.04
CA ASP A 46 -4.78 5.03 15.85
C ASP A 46 -3.30 5.24 15.50
N THR A 47 -3.00 6.37 14.86
CA THR A 47 -1.65 6.77 14.47
C THR A 47 -0.71 7.01 15.64
N GLU A 48 -1.21 7.11 16.88
CA GLU A 48 -0.36 7.15 18.07
C GLU A 48 0.54 5.90 18.19
N PHE A 49 0.10 4.73 17.70
CA PHE A 49 0.93 3.52 17.63
C PHE A 49 2.16 3.68 16.72
N LEU A 50 2.11 4.62 15.77
CA LEU A 50 3.21 4.85 14.83
C LEU A 50 4.38 5.61 15.46
N LYS A 51 4.22 6.23 16.65
CA LYS A 51 5.30 6.93 17.36
C LYS A 51 6.50 6.03 17.67
N THR A 52 6.26 4.73 17.85
CA THR A 52 7.30 3.74 18.15
C THR A 52 7.72 2.92 16.93
N LEU A 53 7.11 3.17 15.77
CA LEU A 53 7.43 2.46 14.54
C LEU A 53 8.65 3.10 13.88
N ASP A 54 9.58 2.27 13.39
CA ASP A 54 10.74 2.78 12.66
C ASP A 54 10.34 3.41 11.31
N ALA A 55 11.19 4.30 10.81
CA ALA A 55 10.95 5.04 9.57
C ALA A 55 10.80 4.11 8.36
N GLU A 56 11.54 2.99 8.31
CA GLU A 56 11.43 2.04 7.19
C GLU A 56 10.03 1.41 7.14
N ASN A 57 9.46 1.04 8.29
CA ASN A 57 8.10 0.52 8.36
C ASN A 57 7.01 1.58 8.12
N ILE A 58 7.27 2.85 8.47
CA ILE A 58 6.40 3.96 8.04
C ILE A 58 6.44 4.07 6.52
N CYS A 59 7.61 4.16 5.89
CA CYS A 59 7.75 4.20 4.43
C CYS A 59 7.10 2.98 3.76
N SER A 60 7.28 1.78 4.32
CA SER A 60 6.66 0.56 3.80
C SER A 60 5.13 0.65 3.75
N GLY A 61 4.48 1.19 4.79
CA GLY A 61 3.03 1.43 4.75
C GLY A 61 2.64 2.57 3.79
N TYR A 62 3.47 3.60 3.72
CA TYR A 62 3.20 4.78 2.90
C TYR A 62 3.20 4.47 1.40
N ALA A 63 3.97 3.48 0.95
CA ALA A 63 3.96 3.02 -0.44
C ALA A 63 2.55 2.58 -0.91
N GLU A 64 1.78 1.92 -0.04
CA GLU A 64 0.40 1.54 -0.34
C GLU A 64 -0.53 2.75 -0.37
N MET A 65 -0.29 3.76 0.47
CA MET A 65 -1.02 5.02 0.40
C MET A 65 -0.74 5.75 -0.92
N LEU A 66 0.52 5.82 -1.34
CA LEU A 66 0.92 6.40 -2.63
C LEU A 66 0.23 5.68 -3.80
N LYS A 67 0.18 4.34 -3.77
CA LYS A 67 -0.60 3.53 -4.71
C LYS A 67 -2.08 3.93 -4.70
N HIS A 68 -2.71 4.06 -3.53
CA HIS A 68 -4.11 4.50 -3.42
C HIS A 68 -4.33 5.90 -4.01
N GLY A 69 -3.39 6.84 -3.81
CA GLY A 69 -3.43 8.16 -4.45
C GLY A 69 -3.44 8.07 -5.97
N LEU A 70 -2.57 7.24 -6.55
CA LEU A 70 -2.44 7.05 -8.01
C LEU A 70 -3.72 6.48 -8.65
N ILE A 71 -4.48 5.65 -7.94
CA ILE A 71 -5.72 5.02 -8.43
C ILE A 71 -6.99 5.72 -7.94
N SER A 72 -6.87 6.85 -7.24
CA SER A 72 -7.99 7.58 -6.65
C SER A 72 -8.19 8.95 -7.31
N THR A 73 -7.66 10.02 -6.71
CA THR A 73 -7.87 11.41 -7.16
C THR A 73 -6.55 12.16 -7.22
N GLU A 74 -6.50 13.21 -8.05
CA GLU A 74 -5.30 14.06 -8.18
C GLU A 74 -4.92 14.69 -6.84
N ALA A 75 -5.89 15.29 -6.14
CA ALA A 75 -5.65 15.96 -4.86
C ALA A 75 -5.07 15.02 -3.79
N MET A 76 -5.54 13.77 -3.74
CA MET A 76 -5.00 12.77 -2.81
C MET A 76 -3.54 12.43 -3.15
N TRP A 77 -3.23 12.25 -4.43
CA TRP A 77 -1.86 12.00 -4.86
C TRP A 77 -0.95 13.21 -4.59
N GLU A 78 -1.39 14.44 -4.87
CA GLU A 78 -0.66 15.67 -4.59
C GLU A 78 -0.33 15.82 -3.10
N GLU A 79 -1.31 15.54 -2.23
CA GLU A 79 -1.07 15.53 -0.78
C GLU A 79 -0.02 14.49 -0.39
N LEU A 80 -0.08 13.28 -0.97
CA LEU A 80 0.84 12.21 -0.63
C LEU A 80 2.29 12.50 -1.04
N VAL A 81 2.49 13.11 -2.21
CA VAL A 81 3.86 13.44 -2.68
C VAL A 81 4.43 14.70 -2.05
N SER A 82 3.60 15.51 -1.35
CA SER A 82 4.03 16.73 -0.66
C SER A 82 4.14 16.59 0.86
N PHE A 83 3.74 15.44 1.41
CA PHE A 83 3.82 15.15 2.84
C PHE A 83 5.28 14.94 3.30
N ASP A 84 5.64 15.55 4.43
CA ASP A 84 6.95 15.40 5.06
C ASP A 84 7.04 14.07 5.83
N LEU A 85 7.70 13.08 5.22
CA LEU A 85 7.93 11.77 5.84
C LEU A 85 9.07 11.76 6.87
N ASP A 86 9.97 12.74 6.84
CA ASP A 86 11.05 12.85 7.82
C ASP A 86 10.51 13.33 9.17
N LYS A 87 9.47 14.16 9.16
CA LYS A 87 8.78 14.69 10.34
C LYS A 87 7.26 14.59 10.19
N PRO A 88 6.70 13.37 10.21
CA PRO A 88 5.29 13.15 9.94
C PRO A 88 4.40 13.78 11.03
N ASP A 89 3.48 14.66 10.62
CA ASP A 89 2.38 15.07 11.48
C ASP A 89 1.37 13.92 11.58
N LEU A 90 1.34 13.24 12.74
CA LEU A 90 0.47 12.09 12.97
C LEU A 90 -1.03 12.43 12.89
N LYS A 91 -1.43 13.67 13.21
CA LYS A 91 -2.84 14.07 13.07
C LYS A 91 -3.23 14.20 11.60
N GLN A 92 -2.34 14.76 10.78
CA GLN A 92 -2.54 14.80 9.33
C GLN A 92 -2.54 13.38 8.77
N LEU A 93 -1.56 12.55 9.18
CA LEU A 93 -1.44 11.16 8.75
C LEU A 93 -2.68 10.34 9.11
N GLN A 94 -3.29 10.55 10.29
CA GLN A 94 -4.54 9.88 10.68
C GLN A 94 -5.67 10.14 9.68
N ARG A 95 -5.81 11.39 9.22
CA ARG A 95 -6.79 11.74 8.18
C ARG A 95 -6.45 11.03 6.87
N MET A 96 -5.20 11.10 6.44
CA MET A 96 -4.73 10.48 5.19
C MET A 96 -4.89 8.95 5.20
N VAL A 97 -4.66 8.30 6.34
CA VAL A 97 -4.93 6.86 6.56
C VAL A 97 -6.42 6.57 6.35
N GLY A 98 -7.30 7.37 6.95
CA GLY A 98 -8.74 7.23 6.75
C GLY A 98 -9.15 7.38 5.28
N ASP A 99 -8.58 8.36 4.57
CA ASP A 99 -8.86 8.57 3.15
C ASP A 99 -8.30 7.43 2.28
N SER A 100 -7.13 6.89 2.63
CA SER A 100 -6.53 5.71 2.00
C SER A 100 -7.40 4.46 2.16
N VAL A 101 -7.94 4.22 3.35
CA VAL A 101 -8.85 3.10 3.62
C VAL A 101 -10.13 3.21 2.79
N LYS A 102 -10.72 4.40 2.68
CA LYS A 102 -11.92 4.63 1.84
C LYS A 102 -11.70 4.28 0.37
N VAL A 103 -10.50 4.49 -0.17
CA VAL A 103 -10.16 4.10 -1.55
C VAL A 103 -10.29 2.58 -1.70
N LYS A 104 -9.68 1.83 -0.77
CA LYS A 104 -9.74 0.37 -0.77
C LYS A 104 -11.16 -0.13 -0.55
N GLU A 105 -11.88 0.39 0.44
CA GLU A 105 -13.27 0.01 0.71
C GLU A 105 -14.15 0.21 -0.51
N ARG A 106 -14.10 1.37 -1.16
CA ARG A 106 -14.87 1.67 -2.38
C ARG A 106 -14.57 0.67 -3.51
N ILE A 107 -13.31 0.29 -3.68
CA ILE A 107 -12.90 -0.66 -4.73
C ILE A 107 -13.34 -2.09 -4.37
N VAL A 108 -13.21 -2.50 -3.11
CA VAL A 108 -13.62 -3.82 -2.62
C VAL A 108 -15.14 -3.98 -2.66
N GLU A 109 -15.90 -2.94 -2.33
CA GLU A 109 -17.37 -2.94 -2.41
C GLU A 109 -17.86 -3.14 -3.85
N GLN A 110 -17.17 -2.56 -4.82
CA GLN A 110 -17.47 -2.75 -6.25
C GLN A 110 -17.09 -4.12 -6.79
N ASP A 111 -16.07 -4.78 -6.20
CA ASP A 111 -15.56 -6.08 -6.66
C ASP A 111 -15.03 -6.94 -5.49
N PRO A 112 -15.93 -7.55 -4.69
CA PRO A 112 -15.55 -8.29 -3.48
C PRO A 112 -14.70 -9.55 -3.72
N HIS A 113 -14.70 -10.08 -4.94
CA HIS A 113 -14.01 -11.33 -5.30
C HIS A 113 -12.90 -11.16 -6.36
N GLU A 114 -12.47 -9.91 -6.60
CA GLU A 114 -11.30 -9.58 -7.43
C GLU A 114 -11.35 -10.07 -8.89
N GLN A 115 -12.49 -9.90 -9.55
CA GLN A 115 -12.66 -10.27 -10.95
C GLN A 115 -12.32 -9.14 -11.93
N GLY A 116 -12.42 -7.88 -11.49
CA GLY A 116 -12.30 -6.68 -12.32
C GLY A 116 -11.53 -5.55 -11.62
N ILE A 117 -12.23 -4.48 -11.23
CA ILE A 117 -11.64 -3.22 -10.77
C ILE A 117 -10.74 -3.38 -9.54
N ARG A 118 -10.95 -4.41 -8.71
CA ARG A 118 -10.10 -4.64 -7.53
C ARG A 118 -8.65 -4.96 -7.88
N LYS A 119 -8.37 -5.41 -9.11
CA LYS A 119 -7.00 -5.58 -9.63
C LYS A 119 -6.22 -4.27 -9.67
N ALA A 120 -6.87 -3.10 -9.65
CA ALA A 120 -6.20 -1.82 -9.52
C ALA A 120 -5.43 -1.68 -8.19
N LEU A 121 -5.85 -2.39 -7.13
CA LEU A 121 -5.11 -2.45 -5.86
C LEU A 121 -3.77 -3.20 -5.99
N ASN A 122 -3.54 -3.89 -7.10
CA ASN A 122 -2.28 -4.56 -7.41
C ASN A 122 -1.32 -3.68 -8.23
N LEU A 123 -1.62 -2.38 -8.40
CA LEU A 123 -0.65 -1.45 -8.98
C LEU A 123 0.65 -1.47 -8.15
N GLY A 124 1.79 -1.59 -8.83
CA GLY A 124 3.13 -1.80 -8.28
C GLY A 124 3.44 -3.25 -7.88
N HIS A 125 2.44 -4.14 -7.78
CA HIS A 125 2.64 -5.47 -7.21
C HIS A 125 3.20 -6.49 -8.20
N THR A 126 3.03 -6.30 -9.51
CA THR A 126 3.53 -7.28 -10.49
C THR A 126 5.05 -7.30 -10.48
N PHE A 127 5.66 -6.12 -10.60
CA PHE A 127 7.11 -5.96 -10.47
C PHE A 127 7.55 -6.05 -9.00
N GLY A 128 6.75 -5.53 -8.07
CA GLY A 128 7.04 -5.58 -6.64
C GLY A 128 7.21 -7.01 -6.12
N HIS A 129 6.28 -7.92 -6.41
CA HIS A 129 6.44 -9.33 -6.00
C HIS A 129 7.66 -10.00 -6.64
N ALA A 130 8.03 -9.63 -7.87
CA ALA A 130 9.25 -10.12 -8.49
C ALA A 130 10.51 -9.64 -7.73
N PHE A 131 10.56 -8.36 -7.32
CA PHE A 131 11.64 -7.82 -6.50
C PHE A 131 11.68 -8.46 -5.10
N GLU A 132 10.53 -8.56 -4.42
CA GLU A 132 10.41 -9.19 -3.10
C GLU A 132 10.92 -10.64 -3.15
N SER A 133 10.43 -11.44 -4.11
CA SER A 133 10.82 -12.85 -4.29
C SER A 133 12.31 -13.02 -4.59
N TRP A 134 12.89 -12.11 -5.38
CA TRP A 134 14.32 -12.09 -5.70
C TRP A 134 15.17 -11.69 -4.49
N ALA A 135 14.72 -10.70 -3.72
CA ALA A 135 15.39 -10.18 -2.54
C ALA A 135 15.35 -11.16 -1.35
N LEU A 136 14.27 -11.93 -1.19
CA LEU A 136 14.09 -12.93 -0.13
C LEU A 136 15.24 -13.96 -0.07
N LYS A 137 15.85 -14.30 -1.20
CA LYS A 137 16.99 -15.23 -1.27
C LYS A 137 18.34 -14.57 -0.97
N ARG A 138 18.36 -13.27 -0.67
CA ARG A 138 19.56 -12.45 -0.51
C ARG A 138 19.42 -11.55 0.71
N LYS A 139 19.03 -10.29 0.50
CA LYS A 139 18.72 -9.31 1.53
C LYS A 139 17.23 -8.98 1.41
N PRO A 140 16.37 -9.53 2.28
CA PRO A 140 14.95 -9.23 2.28
C PRO A 140 14.70 -7.73 2.31
N ILE A 141 13.70 -7.30 1.56
CA ILE A 141 13.19 -5.93 1.57
C ILE A 141 11.77 -5.94 2.13
N LEU A 142 11.35 -4.83 2.73
CA LEU A 142 9.97 -4.67 3.19
C LEU A 142 9.01 -4.64 1.99
N HIS A 143 7.81 -5.18 2.16
CA HIS A 143 6.77 -5.27 1.11
C HIS A 143 6.53 -3.92 0.43
N GLY A 144 6.37 -2.84 1.20
CA GLY A 144 6.12 -1.52 0.65
C GLY A 144 7.27 -0.97 -0.21
N TYR A 145 8.52 -1.29 0.10
CA TYR A 145 9.65 -0.93 -0.77
C TYR A 145 9.58 -1.66 -2.10
N ALA A 146 9.21 -2.94 -2.07
CA ALA A 146 9.00 -3.71 -3.29
C ALA A 146 7.87 -3.10 -4.14
N VAL A 147 6.74 -2.71 -3.52
CA VAL A 147 5.63 -2.02 -4.19
C VAL A 147 6.08 -0.67 -4.75
N ALA A 148 6.77 0.16 -3.97
CA ALA A 148 7.27 1.46 -4.42
C ALA A 148 8.18 1.34 -5.64
N PHE A 149 9.15 0.41 -5.63
CA PHE A 149 9.99 0.15 -6.79
C PHE A 149 9.20 -0.44 -7.97
N GLY A 150 8.17 -1.25 -7.70
CA GLY A 150 7.28 -1.79 -8.72
C GLY A 150 6.41 -0.73 -9.40
N LEU A 151 6.07 0.38 -8.72
CA LEU A 151 5.36 1.51 -9.33
C LEU A 151 6.16 2.15 -10.46
N ILE A 152 7.51 2.18 -10.38
CA ILE A 152 8.36 2.83 -11.38
C ILE A 152 8.15 2.25 -12.80
N PRO A 153 8.36 0.94 -13.05
CA PRO A 153 8.15 0.37 -14.38
C PRO A 153 6.68 0.39 -14.79
N GLU A 154 5.73 0.21 -13.87
CA GLU A 154 4.29 0.23 -14.19
C GLU A 154 3.81 1.63 -14.63
N LEU A 155 4.28 2.69 -13.98
CA LEU A 155 4.00 4.07 -14.39
C LEU A 155 4.68 4.41 -15.71
N TYR A 156 5.92 3.95 -15.93
CA TYR A 156 6.60 4.12 -17.23
C TYR A 156 5.81 3.46 -18.37
N LEU A 157 5.35 2.23 -18.16
CA LEU A 157 4.49 1.52 -19.12
C LEU A 157 3.17 2.26 -19.35
N SER A 158 2.57 2.82 -18.30
CA SER A 158 1.33 3.60 -18.39
C SER A 158 1.53 4.84 -19.28
N VAL A 159 2.63 5.58 -19.10
CA VAL A 159 2.96 6.72 -19.99
C VAL A 159 3.11 6.24 -21.43
N ALA A 160 3.87 5.17 -21.65
CA ALA A 160 4.19 4.67 -22.99
C ALA A 160 3.00 4.03 -23.72
N LYS A 161 2.01 3.49 -23.00
CA LYS A 161 0.93 2.67 -23.59
C LYS A 161 -0.46 3.27 -23.49
N THR A 162 -0.73 4.08 -22.47
CA THR A 162 -2.09 4.58 -22.19
C THR A 162 -2.17 6.10 -22.11
N GLY A 163 -1.06 6.82 -22.26
CA GLY A 163 -1.02 8.28 -22.21
C GLY A 163 -1.13 8.84 -20.80
N PHE A 164 -0.71 8.09 -19.78
CA PHE A 164 -0.61 8.61 -18.41
C PHE A 164 0.27 9.89 -18.36
N PRO A 165 -0.06 10.90 -17.53
CA PRO A 165 0.71 12.15 -17.49
C PRO A 165 2.17 11.94 -17.10
N THR A 166 3.09 12.32 -17.99
CA THR A 166 4.54 12.18 -17.80
C THR A 166 5.03 12.91 -16.55
N GLU A 167 4.48 14.08 -16.25
CA GLU A 167 4.92 14.87 -15.09
C GLU A 167 4.54 14.21 -13.77
N LYS A 168 3.31 13.71 -13.67
CA LYS A 168 2.84 12.92 -12.52
C LYS A 168 3.71 11.68 -12.29
N MET A 169 4.09 10.99 -13.37
CA MET A 169 5.04 9.86 -13.29
C MET A 169 6.40 10.31 -12.77
N ARG A 170 6.98 11.40 -13.29
CA ARG A 170 8.27 11.93 -12.83
C ARG A 170 8.26 12.32 -11.36
N GLN A 171 7.24 13.06 -10.92
CA GLN A 171 7.08 13.47 -9.52
C GLN A 171 6.98 12.26 -8.59
N THR A 172 6.20 11.26 -8.97
CA THR A 172 6.07 10.00 -8.21
C THR A 172 7.41 9.25 -8.16
N VAL A 173 8.13 9.15 -9.28
CA VAL A 173 9.45 8.48 -9.33
C VAL A 173 10.49 9.23 -8.52
N ASN A 174 10.47 10.56 -8.51
CA ASN A 174 11.37 11.38 -7.71
C ASN A 174 11.10 11.18 -6.21
N PHE A 175 9.83 11.20 -5.80
CA PHE A 175 9.44 10.87 -4.43
C PHE A 175 9.94 9.47 -4.02
N ILE A 176 9.75 8.46 -4.89
CA ILE A 176 10.24 7.10 -4.61
C ILE A 176 11.77 7.07 -4.46
N LYS A 177 12.51 7.78 -5.32
CA LYS A 177 13.98 7.85 -5.23
C LYS A 177 14.45 8.52 -3.94
N GLU A 178 13.76 9.57 -3.50
CA GLU A 178 14.12 10.33 -2.31
C GLU A 178 13.92 9.51 -1.03
N PHE A 179 12.77 8.83 -0.89
CA PHE A 179 12.41 8.14 0.36
C PHE A 179 12.72 6.63 0.38
N TYR A 180 12.91 6.01 -0.78
CA TYR A 180 13.15 4.56 -0.90
C TYR A 180 14.50 4.23 -1.57
N GLY A 181 15.13 5.20 -2.24
CA GLY A 181 16.45 5.03 -2.83
C GLY A 181 17.53 5.11 -1.76
N THR A 182 18.16 3.98 -1.44
CA THR A 182 19.38 3.92 -0.62
C THR A 182 20.61 4.34 -1.41
#